data_AF-A0A2D7IGM3-F1
#
_entry.id   AF-A0A2D7IGM3-F1
#
_cell.length_a   1.000
_cell.length_b   1.000
_cell.length_c   1.000
_cell.angle_alpha   90.00
_cell.angle_beta   90.00
_cell.angle_gamma   90.00
#
_symmetry.space_group_name_H-M   'P 1'
#
loop_
_entity.id
_entity.type
_entity.pdbx_description
1 polymer ?
#
loop_
_entity_poly.entity_id
_entity_poly.type
_entity_poly.pdbx_seq_one_letter_code
_entity_poly.pdbx_strand_id
1 'polypeptide(L)'
;MKKSDFNILKNFISSIYKNLSYKETNSLLREIEEIFEKKSNKQTQNVLWSQSDFFLITYADSVIKKNQKNFKTLNYFLNKYCKDFNFLHILPFFPSSSDDGFAVTNYKKIHDEHGDWDDFKRITTTFKVMIDLVINHCSSSNDLFKNFLNSDKPGLDFFIYSKKKFNSLSKVVRPRTSPLIKEIKSKAKKGFVWCTFSHDQVDFNFKNPKVLIFFFKNY
;
A
#
# COMPACT_ATOMS: atom_id res chain seq x y z
N MET A 1 9.58 13.50 18.13
CA MET A 1 8.36 14.09 17.51
C MET A 1 7.90 15.34 18.28
N LYS A 2 7.18 16.31 17.68
CA LYS A 2 6.64 17.46 18.46
C LYS A 2 5.53 16.98 19.40
N LYS A 3 5.40 17.61 20.57
CA LYS A 3 4.36 17.26 21.59
C LYS A 3 2.93 17.37 21.05
N SER A 4 2.67 18.31 20.15
CA SER A 4 1.38 18.46 19.44
C SER A 4 1.03 17.21 18.64
N ASP A 5 2.00 16.68 17.90
CA ASP A 5 1.83 15.58 16.97
C ASP A 5 1.63 14.26 17.73
N PHE A 6 2.31 14.11 18.88
CA PHE A 6 2.09 12.98 19.79
C PHE A 6 0.65 12.93 20.32
N ASN A 7 0.11 14.07 20.74
CA ASN A 7 -1.25 14.13 21.26
C ASN A 7 -2.28 13.79 20.17
N ILE A 8 -2.05 14.28 18.95
CA ILE A 8 -2.88 13.94 17.78
C ILE A 8 -2.82 12.42 17.52
N LEU A 9 -1.63 11.85 17.46
CA LEU A 9 -1.43 10.41 17.26
C LEU A 9 -2.13 9.58 18.35
N LYS A 10 -1.95 9.96 19.62
CA LYS A 10 -2.60 9.30 20.76
C LYS A 10 -4.12 9.31 20.62
N ASN A 11 -4.71 10.43 20.21
CA ASN A 11 -6.15 10.55 20.01
C ASN A 11 -6.64 9.61 18.89
N PHE A 12 -5.93 9.56 17.76
CA PHE A 12 -6.29 8.64 16.66
C PHE A 12 -6.17 7.18 17.08
N ILE A 13 -5.06 6.78 17.68
CA ILE A 13 -4.83 5.39 18.11
C ILE A 13 -5.89 4.96 19.13
N SER A 14 -6.19 5.80 20.11
CA SER A 14 -7.22 5.49 21.12
C SER A 14 -8.63 5.41 20.52
N SER A 15 -8.91 6.23 19.49
CA SER A 15 -10.20 6.21 18.79
C SER A 15 -10.39 4.99 17.90
N ILE A 16 -9.35 4.58 17.19
CA ILE A 16 -9.38 3.43 16.26
C ILE A 16 -9.35 2.11 17.05
N TYR A 17 -8.51 2.01 18.08
CA TYR A 17 -8.24 0.78 18.81
C TYR A 17 -8.82 0.79 20.23
N LYS A 18 -10.13 1.07 20.34
CA LYS A 18 -10.85 1.21 21.63
C LYS A 18 -10.75 0.00 22.58
N ASN A 19 -10.45 -1.18 22.03
CA ASN A 19 -10.37 -2.42 22.79
C ASN A 19 -8.99 -2.68 23.39
N LEU A 20 -7.98 -1.85 23.08
CA LEU A 20 -6.66 -1.98 23.68
C LEU A 20 -6.68 -1.43 25.11
N SER A 21 -5.99 -2.13 26.01
CA SER A 21 -5.70 -1.61 27.34
C SER A 21 -4.81 -0.35 27.26
N TYR A 22 -4.75 0.39 28.36
CA TYR A 22 -3.84 1.53 28.49
C TYR A 22 -2.37 1.14 28.23
N LYS A 23 -1.96 -0.04 28.70
CA LYS A 23 -0.59 -0.56 28.51
C LYS A 23 -0.31 -0.87 27.05
N GLU A 24 -1.24 -1.53 26.36
CA GLU A 24 -1.11 -1.86 24.93
C GLU A 24 -1.10 -0.61 24.06
N THR A 25 -1.98 0.35 24.35
CA THR A 25 -2.05 1.63 23.64
C THR A 25 -0.72 2.38 23.76
N ASN A 26 -0.16 2.49 24.96
CA ASN A 26 1.13 3.15 25.16
C ASN A 26 2.28 2.40 24.50
N SER A 27 2.26 1.06 24.51
CA SER A 27 3.25 0.26 23.79
C SER A 27 3.21 0.52 22.29
N LEU A 28 2.01 0.57 21.71
CA LEU A 28 1.81 0.85 20.29
C LEU A 28 2.29 2.26 19.92
N LEU A 29 1.98 3.26 20.75
CA LEU A 29 2.44 4.63 20.54
C LEU A 29 3.96 4.72 20.53
N ARG A 30 4.63 4.11 21.52
CA ARG A 30 6.10 4.08 21.58
C ARG A 30 6.71 3.42 20.35
N GLU A 31 6.14 2.29 19.90
CA GLU A 31 6.61 1.61 18.71
C GLU A 31 6.47 2.48 17.45
N ILE A 32 5.37 3.22 17.31
CA ILE A 32 5.18 4.18 16.22
C ILE A 32 6.22 5.32 16.31
N GLU A 33 6.46 5.87 17.50
CA GLU A 33 7.46 6.90 17.71
C GLU A 33 8.86 6.44 17.29
N GLU A 34 9.28 5.25 17.74
CA GLU A 34 10.58 4.67 17.41
C GLU A 34 10.78 4.49 15.89
N ILE A 35 9.71 4.17 15.15
CA ILE A 35 9.75 4.04 13.69
C ILE A 35 10.03 5.39 13.03
N PHE A 36 9.38 6.45 13.48
CA PHE A 36 9.44 7.77 12.82
C PHE A 36 10.55 8.68 13.35
N GLU A 37 11.02 8.52 14.58
CA GLU A 37 12.19 9.25 15.09
C GLU A 37 13.46 8.91 14.30
N LYS A 38 13.62 7.65 13.88
CA LYS A 38 14.73 7.24 13.00
C LYS A 38 14.70 7.91 11.62
N LYS A 39 13.56 8.49 11.20
CA LYS A 39 13.36 9.03 9.85
C LYS A 39 13.41 10.58 9.78
N SER A 40 13.52 11.31 10.89
CA SER A 40 13.16 12.76 10.95
C SER A 40 14.25 13.80 10.68
N ASN A 41 15.39 13.47 10.07
CA ASN A 41 16.50 14.45 9.88
C ASN A 41 16.39 15.35 8.63
N LYS A 42 15.22 15.44 7.97
CA LYS A 42 15.03 16.38 6.85
C LYS A 42 14.01 17.45 7.23
N GLN A 43 14.50 18.68 7.31
CA GLN A 43 13.69 19.88 7.49
C GLN A 43 12.94 20.14 6.18
N THR A 44 11.64 19.82 6.13
CA THR A 44 10.81 20.09 4.96
C THR A 44 10.29 21.51 5.04
N GLN A 45 10.62 22.34 4.04
CA GLN A 45 9.87 23.57 3.80
C GLN A 45 8.47 23.19 3.32
N ASN A 46 7.43 23.70 3.98
CA ASN A 46 6.04 23.56 3.56
C ASN A 46 5.76 24.47 2.37
N VAL A 47 6.28 24.09 1.20
CA VAL A 47 5.87 24.72 -0.06
C VAL A 47 4.68 23.92 -0.58
N LEU A 48 3.48 24.50 -0.46
CA LEU A 48 2.28 23.95 -1.08
C LEU A 48 2.35 24.11 -2.60
N TRP A 49 1.54 23.34 -3.34
CA TRP A 49 1.35 23.56 -4.76
C TRP A 49 0.63 24.89 -5.02
N SER A 50 0.73 25.39 -6.25
CA SER A 50 0.07 26.60 -6.74
C SER A 50 -0.51 26.37 -8.15
N GLN A 51 -1.14 27.39 -8.71
CA GLN A 51 -1.67 27.39 -10.08
C GLN A 51 -0.59 27.20 -11.17
N SER A 52 0.70 27.30 -10.84
CA SER A 52 1.79 27.01 -11.77
C SER A 52 2.23 25.54 -11.77
N ASP A 53 1.66 24.70 -10.89
CA ASP A 53 2.01 23.29 -10.81
C ASP A 53 1.09 22.44 -11.68
N PHE A 54 1.66 21.80 -12.70
CA PHE A 54 0.94 20.89 -13.59
C PHE A 54 1.23 19.42 -13.23
N PHE A 55 0.17 18.63 -13.21
CA PHE A 55 0.18 17.23 -12.81
C PHE A 55 -0.04 16.32 -14.02
N LEU A 56 0.80 15.30 -14.15
CA LEU A 56 0.64 14.23 -15.13
C LEU A 56 0.41 12.91 -14.40
N ILE A 57 -0.60 12.14 -14.81
CA ILE A 57 -0.84 10.77 -14.35
C ILE A 57 -0.48 9.83 -15.50
N THR A 58 0.31 8.80 -15.21
CA THR A 58 0.77 7.83 -16.22
C THR A 58 0.96 6.45 -15.61
N TYR A 59 0.90 5.41 -16.44
CA TYR A 59 1.49 4.12 -16.09
C TYR A 59 2.98 4.13 -16.41
N ALA A 60 3.74 3.25 -15.75
CA ALA A 60 5.16 3.06 -16.05
C ALA A 60 5.41 2.67 -17.51
N ASP A 61 4.44 1.97 -18.12
CA ASP A 61 4.46 1.37 -19.44
C ASP A 61 3.54 2.06 -20.46
N SER A 62 3.04 3.27 -20.18
CA SER A 62 2.25 4.05 -21.15
C SER A 62 3.04 4.37 -22.44
N VAL A 63 4.37 4.39 -22.35
CA VAL A 63 5.28 4.49 -23.49
C VAL A 63 6.34 3.39 -23.41
N ILE A 64 6.41 2.56 -24.44
CA ILE A 64 7.26 1.37 -24.47
C ILE A 64 8.23 1.46 -25.65
N LYS A 65 9.46 1.02 -25.42
CA LYS A 65 10.46 0.80 -26.47
C LYS A 65 10.94 -0.64 -26.37
N LYS A 66 10.94 -1.34 -27.51
CA LYS A 66 11.39 -2.74 -27.59
C LYS A 66 12.78 -2.90 -26.97
N ASN A 67 12.96 -3.94 -26.16
CA ASN A 67 14.21 -4.28 -25.47
C ASN A 67 14.72 -3.22 -24.47
N GLN A 68 13.85 -2.37 -23.94
CA GLN A 68 14.20 -1.37 -22.94
C GLN A 68 13.20 -1.39 -21.78
N LYS A 69 13.70 -1.23 -20.54
CA LYS A 69 12.87 -1.16 -19.34
C LYS A 69 11.97 0.08 -19.37
N ASN A 70 10.74 -0.06 -18.88
CA ASN A 70 9.71 0.97 -19.10
C ASN A 70 10.08 2.30 -18.43
N PHE A 71 10.67 2.31 -17.23
CA PHE A 71 11.09 3.56 -16.60
C PHE A 71 12.20 4.29 -17.36
N LYS A 72 13.11 3.60 -18.05
CA LYS A 72 14.10 4.26 -18.92
C LYS A 72 13.41 4.96 -20.09
N THR A 73 12.45 4.27 -20.70
CA THR A 73 11.68 4.80 -21.84
C THR A 73 10.81 5.98 -21.41
N LEU A 74 10.08 5.82 -20.32
CA LEU A 74 9.25 6.86 -19.73
C LEU A 74 10.09 8.08 -19.35
N ASN A 75 11.24 7.90 -18.68
CA ASN A 75 12.13 9.00 -18.33
C ASN A 75 12.58 9.79 -19.56
N TYR A 76 12.98 9.11 -20.64
CA TYR A 76 13.34 9.78 -21.89
C TYR A 76 12.17 10.57 -22.47
N PHE A 77 10.99 9.96 -22.54
CA PHE A 77 9.79 10.58 -23.10
C PHE A 77 9.40 11.83 -22.31
N LEU A 78 9.31 11.71 -20.98
CA LEU A 78 8.93 12.81 -20.09
C LEU A 78 9.89 14.00 -20.20
N ASN A 79 11.20 13.75 -20.17
CA ASN A 79 12.19 14.83 -20.29
C ASN A 79 12.19 15.48 -21.69
N LYS A 80 11.73 14.78 -22.72
CA LYS A 80 11.70 15.32 -24.08
C LYS A 80 10.42 16.06 -24.40
N TYR A 81 9.27 15.56 -23.94
CA TYR A 81 7.95 16.00 -24.39
C TYR A 81 7.05 16.55 -23.29
N CYS A 82 7.41 16.40 -22.01
CA CYS A 82 6.52 16.72 -20.88
C CYS A 82 7.18 17.65 -19.84
N LYS A 83 8.08 18.54 -20.28
CA LYS A 83 8.81 19.45 -19.36
C LYS A 83 7.92 20.48 -18.65
N ASP A 84 6.73 20.74 -19.18
CA ASP A 84 5.78 21.68 -18.57
C ASP A 84 5.09 21.09 -17.33
N PHE A 85 5.21 19.78 -17.09
CA PHE A 85 4.71 19.12 -15.89
C PHE A 85 5.78 19.08 -14.80
N ASN A 86 5.40 19.37 -13.57
CA ASN A 86 6.31 19.34 -12.42
C ASN A 86 5.98 18.19 -11.46
N PHE A 87 4.73 17.74 -11.45
CA PHE A 87 4.27 16.60 -10.66
C PHE A 87 3.91 15.42 -11.56
N LEU A 88 4.35 14.23 -11.15
CA LEU A 88 4.08 13.00 -11.85
C LEU A 88 3.48 11.97 -10.89
N HIS A 89 2.26 11.53 -11.13
CA HIS A 89 1.70 10.35 -10.49
C HIS A 89 1.96 9.14 -11.38
N ILE A 90 2.83 8.25 -10.92
CA ILE A 90 3.03 6.95 -11.58
C ILE A 90 2.13 5.93 -10.88
N LEU A 91 1.17 5.40 -11.63
CA LEU A 91 0.25 4.34 -11.20
C LEU A 91 1.02 3.06 -10.81
N PRO A 92 0.41 2.11 -10.07
CA PRO A 92 1.16 1.07 -9.38
C PRO A 92 2.09 0.27 -10.31
N PHE A 93 3.37 0.21 -9.91
CA PHE A 93 4.45 -0.41 -10.67
C PHE A 93 5.17 -1.52 -9.88
N PHE A 94 4.60 -1.89 -8.73
CA PHE A 94 5.06 -3.04 -7.96
C PHE A 94 4.64 -4.35 -8.64
N PRO A 95 5.34 -5.46 -8.39
CA PRO A 95 4.87 -6.79 -8.72
C PRO A 95 3.40 -6.98 -8.34
N SER A 96 2.59 -7.41 -9.29
CA SER A 96 1.15 -7.59 -9.13
C SER A 96 0.67 -8.80 -9.93
N SER A 97 -0.53 -9.29 -9.62
CA SER A 97 -1.15 -10.43 -10.31
C SER A 97 -2.32 -10.04 -11.21
N SER A 98 -2.94 -8.88 -10.98
CA SER A 98 -4.10 -8.38 -11.74
C SER A 98 -4.40 -6.91 -11.41
N ASP A 99 -5.50 -6.40 -12.00
CA ASP A 99 -6.08 -5.06 -11.75
C ASP A 99 -5.04 -3.95 -11.97
N ASP A 100 -4.31 -4.02 -13.09
CA ASP A 100 -3.36 -2.99 -13.55
C ASP A 100 -2.41 -2.49 -12.46
N GLY A 101 -1.85 -3.43 -11.68
CA GLY A 101 -0.91 -3.11 -10.61
C GLY A 101 -1.51 -3.06 -9.21
N PHE A 102 -2.84 -3.01 -9.06
CA PHE A 102 -3.50 -2.86 -7.76
C PHE A 102 -3.61 -4.17 -6.96
N ALA A 103 -3.47 -5.35 -7.57
CA ALA A 103 -3.31 -6.60 -6.82
C ALA A 103 -1.83 -6.86 -6.49
N VAL A 104 -1.26 -6.15 -5.52
CA VAL A 104 0.19 -6.17 -5.22
C VAL A 104 0.65 -7.49 -4.59
N THR A 105 1.66 -8.14 -5.19
CA THR A 105 2.30 -9.36 -4.69
C THR A 105 3.57 -9.08 -3.88
N ASN A 106 4.28 -7.98 -4.17
CA ASN A 106 5.49 -7.60 -3.44
C ASN A 106 5.72 -6.08 -3.49
N TYR A 107 5.67 -5.42 -2.33
CA TYR A 107 5.82 -3.98 -2.21
C TYR A 107 7.29 -3.50 -2.14
N LYS A 108 8.27 -4.42 -2.04
CA LYS A 108 9.68 -4.08 -1.78
C LYS A 108 10.54 -3.94 -3.02
N LYS A 109 10.01 -4.31 -4.20
CA LYS A 109 10.73 -4.25 -5.47
C LYS A 109 9.85 -3.68 -6.56
N ILE A 110 10.46 -3.13 -7.59
CA ILE A 110 9.77 -2.71 -8.82
C ILE A 110 9.49 -3.96 -9.68
N HIS A 111 8.39 -3.95 -10.44
CA HIS A 111 8.09 -5.03 -11.38
C HIS A 111 9.20 -5.10 -12.43
N ASP A 112 9.73 -6.31 -12.69
CA ASP A 112 10.96 -6.49 -13.45
C ASP A 112 10.90 -5.88 -14.86
N GLU A 113 9.73 -5.76 -15.46
CA GLU A 113 9.53 -5.11 -16.77
C GLU A 113 9.78 -3.59 -16.74
N HIS A 114 9.51 -2.94 -15.60
CA HIS A 114 9.65 -1.50 -15.45
C HIS A 114 11.08 -1.08 -15.14
N GLY A 115 11.86 -1.93 -14.47
CA GLY A 115 13.27 -1.68 -14.14
C GLY A 115 13.55 -1.89 -12.66
N ASP A 116 14.43 -1.06 -12.10
CA ASP A 116 14.81 -1.09 -10.70
C ASP A 116 14.64 0.28 -10.01
N TRP A 117 15.02 0.35 -8.74
CA TRP A 117 14.91 1.58 -7.95
C TRP A 117 15.79 2.71 -8.48
N ASP A 118 16.88 2.41 -9.18
CA ASP A 118 17.74 3.43 -9.76
C ASP A 118 17.14 3.98 -11.08
N ASP A 119 16.45 3.14 -11.85
CA ASP A 119 15.59 3.57 -12.96
C ASP A 119 14.50 4.53 -12.48
N PHE A 120 13.81 4.19 -11.39
CA PHE A 120 12.79 5.05 -10.80
C PHE A 120 13.38 6.36 -10.27
N LYS A 121 14.49 6.31 -9.52
CA LYS A 121 15.15 7.51 -8.97
C LYS A 121 15.53 8.52 -10.07
N ARG A 122 15.93 8.06 -11.26
CA ARG A 122 16.22 8.96 -12.39
C ARG A 122 15.02 9.82 -12.80
N ILE A 123 13.78 9.35 -12.66
CA ILE A 123 12.59 10.16 -12.93
C ILE A 123 12.44 11.24 -11.84
N THR A 124 12.70 10.86 -10.58
CA THR A 124 12.55 11.75 -9.42
C THR A 124 13.54 12.91 -9.39
N THR A 125 14.61 12.89 -10.20
CA THR A 125 15.55 14.02 -10.28
C THR A 125 14.97 15.21 -11.03
N THR A 126 13.97 14.98 -11.89
CA THR A 126 13.32 16.04 -12.69
C THR A 126 11.91 16.35 -12.17
N PHE A 127 11.17 15.33 -11.75
CA PHE A 127 9.76 15.46 -11.36
C PHE A 127 9.55 15.20 -9.87
N LYS A 128 8.57 15.91 -9.28
CA LYS A 128 8.01 15.54 -7.97
C LYS A 128 7.08 14.34 -8.18
N VAL A 129 7.46 13.17 -7.68
CA VAL A 129 6.74 11.92 -7.96
C VAL A 129 5.76 11.56 -6.83
N MET A 130 4.56 11.15 -7.23
CA MET A 130 3.55 10.51 -6.39
C MET A 130 3.36 9.06 -6.85
N ILE A 131 3.07 8.18 -5.90
CA ILE A 131 2.85 6.76 -6.15
C ILE A 131 1.65 6.27 -5.35
N ASP A 132 1.04 5.19 -5.82
CA ASP A 132 0.03 4.46 -5.06
C ASP A 132 0.69 3.53 -4.03
N LEU A 133 0.34 3.70 -2.76
CA LEU A 133 0.62 2.73 -1.71
C LEU A 133 -0.65 1.91 -1.43
N VAL A 134 -0.79 0.77 -2.10
CA VAL A 134 -1.99 -0.09 -2.03
C VAL A 134 -2.00 -0.89 -0.72
N ILE A 135 -2.51 -0.29 0.36
CA ILE A 135 -2.49 -0.90 1.70
C ILE A 135 -3.81 -1.51 2.16
N ASN A 136 -4.92 -1.28 1.47
CA ASN A 136 -6.22 -1.86 1.89
C ASN A 136 -6.25 -3.38 1.70
N HIS A 137 -5.64 -3.87 0.64
CA HIS A 137 -5.61 -5.27 0.25
C HIS A 137 -4.28 -5.61 -0.41
N CYS A 138 -3.99 -6.89 -0.55
CA CYS A 138 -2.91 -7.38 -1.41
C CYS A 138 -3.41 -8.50 -2.33
N SER A 139 -2.56 -8.91 -3.27
CA SER A 139 -2.81 -10.08 -4.11
C SER A 139 -3.03 -11.35 -3.26
N SER A 140 -3.91 -12.24 -3.70
CA SER A 140 -4.03 -13.58 -3.13
C SER A 140 -2.79 -14.45 -3.37
N SER A 141 -1.88 -14.01 -4.25
CA SER A 141 -0.55 -14.58 -4.47
C SER A 141 0.56 -13.93 -3.63
N ASN A 142 0.24 -12.94 -2.79
CA ASN A 142 1.19 -12.30 -1.88
C ASN A 142 1.64 -13.26 -0.77
N ASP A 143 2.92 -13.21 -0.38
CA ASP A 143 3.47 -14.10 0.64
C ASP A 143 2.84 -13.90 2.03
N LEU A 144 2.37 -12.70 2.36
CA LEU A 144 1.61 -12.47 3.59
C LEU A 144 0.34 -13.31 3.63
N PHE A 145 -0.36 -13.44 2.50
CA PHE A 145 -1.58 -14.24 2.42
C PHE A 145 -1.27 -15.74 2.41
N LYS A 146 -0.20 -16.16 1.74
CA LYS A 146 0.27 -17.57 1.80
C LYS A 146 0.62 -17.95 3.25
N ASN A 147 1.35 -17.09 3.96
CA ASN A 147 1.67 -17.28 5.37
C ASN A 147 0.40 -17.33 6.23
N PHE A 148 -0.54 -16.41 5.99
CA PHE A 148 -1.85 -16.45 6.65
C PHE A 148 -2.55 -17.80 6.46
N LEU A 149 -2.58 -18.35 5.23
CA LEU A 149 -3.19 -19.65 4.94
C LEU A 149 -2.47 -20.81 5.62
N ASN A 150 -1.16 -20.70 5.83
CA ASN A 150 -0.33 -21.70 6.51
C ASN A 150 -0.22 -21.51 8.03
N SER A 151 -0.90 -20.50 8.57
CA SER A 151 -0.76 -20.09 9.97
C SER A 151 0.69 -19.74 10.37
N ASP A 152 1.39 -19.05 9.47
CA ASP A 152 2.79 -18.63 9.62
C ASP A 152 2.95 -17.10 9.75
N LYS A 153 4.11 -16.65 10.23
CA LYS A 153 4.49 -15.24 10.38
C LYS A 153 5.52 -14.82 9.31
N PRO A 154 5.51 -13.55 8.86
CA PRO A 154 4.48 -12.53 9.12
C PRO A 154 3.21 -12.83 8.30
N GLY A 155 2.05 -12.38 8.78
CA GLY A 155 0.76 -12.52 8.06
C GLY A 155 -0.31 -13.36 8.78
N LEU A 156 0.06 -14.15 9.80
CA LEU A 156 -0.82 -15.06 10.55
C LEU A 156 -2.22 -14.51 10.86
N ASP A 157 -2.32 -13.26 11.32
CA ASP A 157 -3.54 -12.59 11.79
C ASP A 157 -3.82 -11.27 11.02
N PHE A 158 -3.35 -11.15 9.78
CA PHE A 158 -3.38 -9.87 9.03
C PHE A 158 -4.64 -9.66 8.17
N PHE A 159 -5.47 -10.67 7.95
CA PHE A 159 -6.59 -10.60 7.00
C PHE A 159 -7.95 -10.66 7.69
N ILE A 160 -8.96 -10.04 7.08
CA ILE A 160 -10.33 -10.13 7.55
C ILE A 160 -10.84 -11.54 7.25
N TYR A 161 -11.04 -12.34 8.29
CA TYR A 161 -11.33 -13.77 8.20
C TYR A 161 -12.42 -14.20 9.19
N SER A 162 -13.24 -15.15 8.76
CA SER A 162 -14.24 -15.80 9.61
C SER A 162 -14.38 -17.28 9.27
N LYS A 163 -14.55 -18.14 10.28
CA LYS A 163 -14.87 -19.58 10.08
C LYS A 163 -16.26 -19.77 9.48
N LYS A 164 -17.19 -18.83 9.70
CA LYS A 164 -18.54 -18.82 9.16
C LYS A 164 -18.65 -17.77 8.04
N LYS A 165 -19.60 -17.94 7.12
CA LYS A 165 -19.89 -16.90 6.11
C LYS A 165 -20.20 -15.58 6.81
N PHE A 166 -19.78 -14.48 6.19
CA PHE A 166 -20.11 -13.14 6.64
C PHE A 166 -21.60 -12.87 6.42
N ASN A 167 -22.22 -12.15 7.36
CA ASN A 167 -23.62 -11.77 7.29
C ASN A 167 -23.77 -10.38 6.63
N SER A 168 -24.99 -10.04 6.21
CA SER A 168 -25.36 -8.70 5.73
C SER A 168 -24.53 -8.17 4.54
N LEU A 169 -24.03 -9.07 3.69
CA LEU A 169 -23.26 -8.70 2.49
C LEU A 169 -24.02 -7.76 1.55
N SER A 170 -25.36 -7.88 1.49
CA SER A 170 -26.23 -7.03 0.67
C SER A 170 -26.28 -5.56 1.10
N LYS A 171 -25.80 -5.22 2.31
CA LYS A 171 -25.75 -3.84 2.80
C LYS A 171 -24.48 -3.10 2.34
N VAL A 172 -23.54 -3.78 1.70
CA VAL A 172 -22.27 -3.20 1.26
C VAL A 172 -22.42 -2.61 -0.13
N VAL A 173 -22.19 -1.30 -0.25
CA VAL A 173 -22.18 -0.57 -1.52
C VAL A 173 -20.74 -0.47 -2.03
N ARG A 174 -20.52 -0.84 -3.30
CA ARG A 174 -19.20 -0.78 -3.94
C ARG A 174 -19.31 -0.80 -5.47
N PRO A 175 -18.26 -0.39 -6.21
CA PRO A 175 -18.30 -0.29 -7.66
C PRO A 175 -18.08 -1.62 -8.42
N ARG A 176 -17.84 -2.74 -7.73
CA ARG A 176 -17.54 -4.04 -8.36
C ARG A 176 -18.70 -5.02 -8.16
N THR A 177 -18.86 -5.97 -9.08
CA THR A 177 -19.93 -7.00 -9.07
C THR A 177 -19.47 -8.37 -8.56
N SER A 178 -18.16 -8.62 -8.50
CA SER A 178 -17.51 -9.83 -7.98
C SER A 178 -17.98 -10.20 -6.56
N PRO A 179 -18.11 -11.46 -6.13
CA PRO A 179 -18.52 -11.74 -4.75
C PRO A 179 -17.59 -11.11 -3.69
N LEU A 180 -18.15 -10.63 -2.57
CA LEU A 180 -17.40 -9.98 -1.48
C LEU A 180 -16.53 -10.93 -0.66
N ILE A 181 -16.80 -12.23 -0.74
CA ILE A 181 -16.19 -13.23 0.14
C ILE A 181 -15.68 -14.40 -0.67
N LYS A 182 -14.45 -14.82 -0.37
CA LYS A 182 -13.82 -16.00 -0.95
C LYS A 182 -13.74 -17.08 0.10
N GLU A 183 -14.23 -18.29 -0.21
CA GLU A 183 -13.96 -19.45 0.63
C GLU A 183 -12.48 -19.84 0.50
N ILE A 184 -11.84 -20.12 1.63
CA ILE A 184 -10.48 -20.61 1.70
C ILE A 184 -10.43 -21.97 2.37
N LYS A 185 -9.58 -22.85 1.84
CA LYS A 185 -9.32 -24.17 2.40
C LYS A 185 -7.84 -24.52 2.19
N SER A 186 -7.08 -24.52 3.27
CA SER A 186 -5.70 -24.99 3.36
C SER A 186 -5.60 -26.11 4.41
N LYS A 187 -4.42 -26.70 4.58
CA LYS A 187 -4.16 -27.65 5.67
C LYS A 187 -4.37 -27.02 7.05
N ALA A 188 -4.08 -25.72 7.20
CA ALA A 188 -4.10 -25.04 8.48
C ALA A 188 -5.35 -24.17 8.72
N LYS A 189 -6.07 -23.75 7.66
CA LYS A 189 -7.23 -22.85 7.77
C LYS A 189 -8.37 -23.21 6.83
N LYS A 190 -9.60 -23.09 7.32
CA LYS A 190 -10.82 -23.21 6.51
C LYS A 190 -11.85 -22.17 6.96
N GLY A 191 -12.38 -21.41 6.02
CA GLY A 191 -13.36 -20.36 6.30
C GLY A 191 -13.52 -19.41 5.13
N PHE A 192 -13.79 -18.15 5.41
CA PHE A 192 -14.05 -17.11 4.42
C PHE A 192 -13.15 -15.90 4.70
N VAL A 193 -12.64 -15.30 3.63
CA VAL A 193 -11.91 -14.02 3.68
C VAL A 193 -12.69 -12.94 2.96
N TRP A 194 -12.49 -11.69 3.38
CA TRP A 194 -13.10 -10.53 2.76
C TRP A 194 -12.30 -10.05 1.55
N CYS A 195 -13.02 -9.75 0.47
CA CYS A 195 -12.50 -9.32 -0.82
C CYS A 195 -13.39 -8.20 -1.36
N THR A 196 -13.08 -6.94 -1.03
CA THR A 196 -13.90 -5.78 -1.42
C THR A 196 -13.95 -5.64 -2.95
N PHE A 197 -12.82 -5.88 -3.63
CA PHE A 197 -12.66 -5.60 -5.06
C PHE A 197 -12.77 -6.85 -5.93
N SER A 198 -11.96 -7.87 -5.66
CA SER A 198 -11.97 -9.15 -6.39
C SER A 198 -11.42 -10.26 -5.51
N HIS A 199 -11.63 -11.52 -5.90
CA HIS A 199 -11.07 -12.67 -5.19
C HIS A 199 -9.54 -12.77 -5.26
N ASP A 200 -8.89 -11.96 -6.09
CA ASP A 200 -7.44 -11.82 -6.08
C ASP A 200 -6.98 -10.69 -5.15
N GLN A 201 -7.88 -9.85 -4.65
CA GLN A 201 -7.56 -8.75 -3.74
C GLN A 201 -8.14 -9.07 -2.36
N VAL A 202 -7.29 -9.56 -1.46
CA VAL A 202 -7.67 -9.97 -0.10
C VAL A 202 -7.42 -8.84 0.90
N ASP A 203 -8.47 -8.43 1.61
CA ASP A 203 -8.44 -7.24 2.47
C ASP A 203 -7.67 -7.48 3.78
N PHE A 204 -6.80 -6.53 4.11
CA PHE A 204 -6.11 -6.50 5.39
C PHE A 204 -7.05 -6.08 6.52
N ASN A 205 -6.80 -6.61 7.72
CA ASN A 205 -7.57 -6.30 8.91
C ASN A 205 -6.86 -5.25 9.77
N PHE A 206 -7.07 -3.96 9.45
CA PHE A 206 -6.51 -2.85 10.23
C PHE A 206 -7.04 -2.74 11.67
N LYS A 207 -8.06 -3.52 12.08
CA LYS A 207 -8.40 -3.66 13.51
C LYS A 207 -7.29 -4.34 14.31
N ASN A 208 -6.41 -5.09 13.64
CA ASN A 208 -5.18 -5.59 14.23
C ASN A 208 -4.08 -4.53 14.11
N PRO A 209 -3.60 -3.92 15.20
CA PRO A 209 -2.58 -2.87 15.14
C PRO A 209 -1.24 -3.36 14.56
N LYS A 210 -0.96 -4.67 14.56
CA LYS A 210 0.23 -5.22 13.92
C LYS A 210 0.25 -5.00 12.41
N VAL A 211 -0.91 -4.90 11.76
CA VAL A 211 -1.02 -4.59 10.33
C VAL A 211 -0.52 -3.16 10.09
N LEU A 212 -0.97 -2.20 10.90
CA LEU A 212 -0.51 -0.81 10.83
C LEU A 212 1.01 -0.73 11.02
N ILE A 213 1.52 -1.37 12.06
CA ILE A 213 2.97 -1.42 12.35
C ILE A 213 3.75 -2.07 11.23
N PHE A 214 3.24 -3.17 10.64
CA PHE A 214 3.90 -3.82 9.52
C PHE A 214 4.12 -2.85 8.35
N PHE A 215 3.10 -2.07 7.99
CA PHE A 215 3.23 -1.08 6.92
C PHE A 215 4.19 0.04 7.30
N PHE A 216 4.07 0.64 8.49
CA PHE A 216 4.97 1.71 8.93
C PHE A 216 6.45 1.30 9.00
N LYS A 217 6.74 0.05 9.35
CA LYS A 217 8.11 -0.47 9.44
C LYS A 217 8.71 -0.79 8.08
N ASN A 218 7.91 -1.28 7.14
CA ASN A 218 8.43 -1.88 5.91
C ASN A 218 8.34 -0.95 4.70
N TYR A 219 7.53 0.11 4.76
CA TYR A 219 7.28 1.07 3.68
C TYR A 219 7.27 2.50 4.23
#